data_AF-A0A924BV62-F1
#
_entry.id   AF-A0A924BV62-F1
#
_cell.length_a   1.000
_cell.length_b   1.000
_cell.length_c   1.000
_cell.angle_alpha   90.00
_cell.angle_beta   90.00
_cell.angle_gamma   90.00
#
_symmetry.space_group_name_H-M   'P 1'
#
loop_
_entity.id
_entity.type
_entity.pdbx_description
1 polymer ?
#
loop_
_entity_poly.entity_id
_entity_poly.type
_entity_poly.pdbx_seq_one_letter_code
_entity_poly.pdbx_strand_id
1 'polypeptide(L)' 'MNTKLRCLLLDDELPGLTYLRMMCEQIDYVEVVKAFNDPLKLVEEAGQLDFDICILDI' A
#
# COMPACT_ATOMS: atom_id res chain seq x y z
N MET A 1 17.73 -15.50 0.36
CA MET A 1 16.95 -14.46 -0.36
C MET A 1 15.87 -14.01 0.59
N ASN A 2 15.86 -12.74 0.99
CA ASN A 2 14.81 -12.20 1.86
C ASN A 2 13.91 -11.33 0.98
N THR A 3 12.94 -11.95 0.30
CA THR A 3 12.05 -11.25 -0.62
C THR A 3 10.93 -10.63 0.20
N LYS A 4 10.92 -9.30 0.32
CA LYS A 4 9.83 -8.59 0.97
C LYS A 4 8.56 -8.65 0.11
N LEU A 5 7.40 -8.73 0.74
CA LEU A 5 6.09 -8.55 0.11
C LEU A 5 5.86 -7.05 -0.15
N ARG A 6 5.59 -6.70 -1.40
CA ARG A 6 5.34 -5.34 -1.84
C ARG A 6 3.87 -5.02 -1.68
N CYS A 7 3.59 -4.08 -0.78
CA CYS A 7 2.27 -3.72 -0.34
C CYS A 7 1.84 -2.38 -0.92
N LEU A 8 0.69 -2.38 -1.57
CA LEU A 8 -0.02 -1.19 -2.01
C LEU A 8 -1.13 -0.85 -1.01
N LEU A 9 -1.26 0.42 -0.64
CA LEU A 9 -2.31 0.88 0.28
C LEU A 9 -3.28 1.83 -0.42
N LEU A 10 -4.57 1.68 -0.16
CA LEU A 10 -5.62 2.66 -0.49
C LEU A 10 -6.53 2.86 0.72
N ASP A 11 -6.64 4.10 1.16
CA ASP A 11 -7.54 4.55 2.22
C ASP A 11 -7.69 6.07 2.08
N ASP A 12 -8.92 6.58 1.94
CA ASP A 12 -9.20 8.01 1.77
C ASP A 12 -9.21 8.77 3.11
N GLU A 13 -9.19 8.05 4.23
CA GLU A 13 -8.97 8.59 5.56
C GLU A 13 -7.47 8.66 5.88
N LEU A 14 -6.88 9.86 5.71
CA LEU A 14 -5.45 10.08 5.97
C LEU A 14 -4.91 9.54 7.32
N PRO A 15 -5.65 9.62 8.44
CA PRO A 15 -5.21 9.00 9.70
C PRO A 15 -5.14 7.47 9.62
N GLY A 16 -6.14 6.83 9.00
CA GLY A 16 -6.19 5.38 8.76
C GLY A 16 -5.04 4.93 7.88
N LEU A 17 -4.82 5.62 6.75
CA LEU A 17 -3.73 5.37 5.82
C LEU A 17 -2.35 5.49 6.49
N THR A 18 -2.17 6.52 7.33
CA THR A 18 -0.92 6.75 8.08
C THR A 18 -0.67 5.61 9.07
N TYR A 19 -1.69 5.22 9.83
CA TYR A 19 -1.60 4.13 10.80
C TYR A 19 -1.29 2.80 10.11
N LEU A 20 -1.99 2.48 9.02
CA LEU A 20 -1.77 1.27 8.25
C LEU A 20 -0.35 1.18 7.69
N ARG A 21 0.18 2.31 7.19
CA ARG A 21 1.57 2.40 6.74
C ARG A 21 2.56 2.15 7.88
N MET A 22 2.36 2.77 9.04
CA MET A 22 3.22 2.55 10.21
C MET A 22 3.23 1.07 10.64
N MET A 23 2.08 0.41 10.60
CA MET A 23 1.96 -1.02 10.92
C MET A 23 2.71 -1.89 9.90
N CYS A 24 2.60 -1.58 8.60
CA CYS A 24 3.32 -2.30 7.55
C CYS A 24 4.84 -2.13 7.64
N GLU A 25 5.31 -0.92 7.96
CA GLU A 25 6.74 -0.61 8.12
C GLU A 25 7.40 -1.33 9.32
N GLN A 26 6.61 -1.80 10.29
CA GLN A 26 7.09 -2.61 11.42
C GLN A 26 7.26 -4.11 11.07
N ILE A 27 6.78 -4.56 9.92
CA ILE A 27 6.86 -5.96 9.51
C ILE A 27 8.09 -6.14 8.61
N ASP A 28 9.10 -6.84 9.11
CA ASP A 28 10.42 -7.00 8.45
C ASP A 28 10.35 -7.46 6.98
N TYR A 29 9.35 -8.28 6.65
CA TYR A 29 9.15 -8.88 5.33
C TYR A 29 8.09 -8.17 4.49
N VAL A 30 7.68 -6.94 4.85
CA VAL A 30 6.77 -6.10 4.06
C VAL A 30 7.48 -4.81 3.65
N GLU A 31 7.13 -4.31 2.47
CA GLU A 31 7.56 -3.02 1.95
C GLU A 31 6.35 -2.29 1.36
N VAL A 32 6.04 -1.09 1.83
CA VAL A 32 4.99 -0.26 1.24
C VAL A 32 5.54 0.41 -0.01
N VAL A 33 5.10 -0.02 -1.19
CA VAL A 33 5.59 0.52 -2.47
C VAL A 33 4.91 1.86 -2.81
N LYS A 34 3.63 1.99 -2.49
CA LYS A 34 2.87 3.22 -2.67
C LYS A 34 1.59 3.20 -1.82
N ALA A 35 1.16 4.39 -1.44
CA ALA A 35 -0.08 4.63 -0.72
C ALA A 35 -0.91 5.65 -1.52
N PHE A 36 -2.20 5.39 -1.66
CA PHE A 36 -3.17 6.22 -2.34
C PHE A 36 -4.25 6.65 -1.34
N ASN A 37 -4.75 7.87 -1.52
CA ASN A 37 -5.93 8.38 -0.83
C ASN A 37 -7.07 8.71 -1.81
N ASP A 38 -6.95 8.21 -3.03
CA ASP A 38 -7.87 8.46 -4.13
C ASP A 38 -7.91 7.20 -5.01
N PRO A 39 -9.06 6.52 -5.12
CA PRO A 39 -9.19 5.28 -5.89
C PRO A 39 -8.96 5.51 -7.39
N LEU A 40 -9.26 6.70 -7.92
CA LEU A 40 -9.05 6.99 -9.34
C LEU A 40 -7.55 7.02 -9.68
N LYS A 41 -6.75 7.64 -8.81
CA LYS A 41 -5.28 7.62 -8.96
C LYS A 41 -4.71 6.22 -8.86
N LEU A 42 -5.26 5.38 -7.98
CA LEU A 42 -4.85 3.98 -7.92
C LEU A 42 -5.12 3.28 -9.26
N VAL A 43 -6.33 3.40 -9.82
CA VAL A 43 -6.69 2.73 -11.08
C VAL A 43 -5.82 3.22 -12.26
N GLU A 44 -5.51 4.51 -12.32
CA GLU A 44 -4.66 5.09 -13.36
C GLU A 44 -3.22 4.55 -13.32
N GLU A 45 -2.69 4.28 -12.12
CA GLU A 45 -1.28 3.93 -11.93
C GLU A 45 -1.03 2.44 -11.67
N ALA A 46 -2.00 1.69 -11.14
CA ALA A 46 -1.81 0.33 -10.63
C ALA A 46 -1.25 -0.64 -11.68
N GLY A 47 -1.62 -0.46 -12.96
CA GLY A 47 -1.10 -1.30 -14.06
C GLY A 47 0.40 -1.16 -14.33
N GLN A 48 1.05 -0.15 -13.75
CA GLN A 48 2.49 0.11 -13.87
C GLN A 48 3.25 -0.18 -12.58
N LEU A 49 2.53 -0.47 -11.48
CA LEU A 49 3.12 -0.74 -10.18
C LEU A 49 3.34 -2.24 -10.00
N ASP A 50 4.50 -2.59 -9.46
CA ASP A 50 4.86 -3.96 -9.18
C ASP A 50 4.65 -4.24 -7.68
N PHE A 51 3.55 -4.92 -7.35
CA PHE A 51 3.11 -5.20 -5.98
C PHE A 51 2.55 -6.62 -5.87
N ASP A 52 2.63 -7.19 -4.66
CA ASP A 52 2.17 -8.56 -4.38
C ASP A 52 0.82 -8.55 -3.65
N ILE A 53 0.57 -7.52 -2.85
CA ILE A 53 -0.65 -7.34 -2.07
C ILE A 53 -1.14 -5.90 -2.16
N CYS A 54 -2.45 -5.72 -2.12
CA CYS A 54 -3.09 -4.40 -2.03
C CYS A 54 -4.12 -4.42 -0.91
N ILE A 55 -3.98 -3.51 0.06
CA ILE A 55 -4.96 -3.27 1.13
C ILE A 55 -5.83 -2.11 0.68
N LEU A 56 -7.13 -2.37 0.55
CA LEU A 56 -8.13 -1.44 0.05
C LEU A 56 -9.18 -1.22 1.13
N ASP A 57 -9.44 0.03 1.48
CA ASP A 57 -10.66 0.42 2.18
C ASP A 57 -11.84 0.48 1.18
N ILE A 58 -13.03 -0.01 1.58
CA ILE A 58 -14.20 -0.26 0.70
C ILE A 58 -15.37 0.71 0.91
#